data_AF-I0JZK2-F1
#
_entry.id   AF-I0JZK2-F1
#
_cell.length_a   1.000
_cell.length_b   1.000
_cell.length_c   1.000
_cell.angle_alpha   90.00
_cell.angle_beta   90.00
_cell.angle_gamma   90.00
#
_symmetry.space_group_name_H-M   'P 1'
#
loop_
_entity.id
_entity.type
_entity.pdbx_description
1 polymer ?
#
loop_
_entity_poly.entity_id
_entity_poly.type
_entity_poly.pdbx_seq_one_letter_code
_entity_poly.pdbx_strand_id
1 'polypeptide(L)'
;MEQKALFRFAIVVSSYHKEYTSRLVESALDILQGHKVDVFWVPGAFEIPLQAQRLARKKIYDCILCFGIVWQGKTAHAAEILRACTDALMRIGLENDLPIIHEVLSIRTQSQAKARTMGKLNRGIEGAKTALEVLSLKFDNTEA
;
A
#
# COMPACT_ATOMS: atom_id res chain seq x y z
N MET A 1 -18.72 -5.21 25.06
CA MET A 1 -18.47 -4.94 23.62
C MET A 1 -17.28 -4.01 23.58
N GLU A 2 -16.11 -4.56 23.27
CA GLU A 2 -14.86 -3.79 23.24
C GLU A 2 -14.88 -2.88 22.01
N GLN A 3 -14.83 -1.57 22.24
CA GLN A 3 -14.86 -0.60 21.15
C GLN A 3 -13.52 -0.67 20.42
N LYS A 4 -13.50 -1.39 19.28
CA LYS A 4 -12.30 -1.53 18.44
C LYS A 4 -11.78 -0.13 18.09
N ALA A 5 -10.53 0.17 18.44
CA ALA A 5 -9.94 1.47 18.19
C ALA A 5 -10.02 1.83 16.70
N LEU A 6 -10.47 3.05 16.41
CA LEU A 6 -10.67 3.53 15.05
C LEU A 6 -9.32 3.94 14.43
N PHE A 7 -8.65 3.00 13.77
CA PHE A 7 -7.45 3.33 12.99
C PHE A 7 -7.75 4.26 11.79
N ARG A 8 -6.73 5.05 11.42
CA ARG A 8 -6.71 5.89 10.22
C ARG A 8 -5.65 5.40 9.25
N PHE A 9 -6.08 5.03 8.05
CA PHE A 9 -5.23 4.59 6.95
C PHE A 9 -5.11 5.67 5.88
N ALA A 10 -3.96 5.70 5.22
CA ALA A 10 -3.83 6.34 3.92
C ALA A 10 -3.58 5.28 2.85
N ILE A 11 -4.26 5.39 1.71
CA ILE A 11 -3.96 4.61 0.51
C ILE A 11 -3.31 5.56 -0.51
N VAL A 12 -2.07 5.28 -0.90
CA VAL A 12 -1.39 5.97 -2.00
C VAL A 12 -1.38 5.04 -3.20
N VAL A 13 -2.01 5.46 -4.30
CA VAL A 13 -2.26 4.59 -5.45
C VAL A 13 -1.88 5.25 -6.77
N SER A 14 -1.20 4.49 -7.63
CA SER A 14 -0.90 4.89 -9.00
C SER A 14 -2.17 4.92 -9.87
N SER A 15 -2.35 6.02 -10.62
CA SER A 15 -3.37 6.16 -11.66
C SER A 15 -3.00 5.47 -12.97
N TYR A 16 -1.72 5.14 -13.16
CA TYR A 16 -1.29 4.28 -14.25
C TYR A 16 -1.87 2.87 -14.07
N HIS A 17 -2.47 2.30 -15.13
CA HIS A 17 -3.23 1.04 -15.11
C HIS A 17 -4.43 1.03 -14.15
N LYS A 18 -5.21 2.13 -14.18
CA LYS A 18 -6.34 2.38 -13.27
C LYS A 18 -7.39 1.28 -13.24
N GLU A 19 -7.58 0.55 -14.33
CA GLU A 19 -8.51 -0.58 -14.42
C GLU A 19 -8.16 -1.72 -13.45
N TYR A 20 -6.88 -1.83 -13.05
CA TYR A 20 -6.43 -2.80 -12.05
C TYR A 20 -6.20 -2.15 -10.68
N THR A 21 -5.58 -0.97 -10.61
CA THR A 21 -5.28 -0.34 -9.32
C THR A 21 -6.55 0.11 -8.59
N SER A 22 -7.62 0.48 -9.29
CA SER A 22 -8.92 0.75 -8.66
C SER A 22 -9.48 -0.48 -7.93
N ARG A 23 -9.26 -1.68 -8.48
CA ARG A 23 -9.72 -2.91 -7.83
C ARG A 23 -8.95 -3.26 -6.55
N LEU A 24 -7.65 -2.94 -6.51
CA LEU A 24 -6.86 -3.01 -5.28
C LEU A 24 -7.45 -2.09 -4.21
N VAL A 25 -7.76 -0.84 -4.58
CA VAL A 25 -8.36 0.15 -3.66
C VAL A 25 -9.73 -0.31 -3.18
N GLU A 26 -10.64 -0.68 -4.09
CA GLU A 26 -11.99 -1.15 -3.75
C GLU A 26 -11.95 -2.31 -2.76
N SER A 27 -11.08 -3.29 -3.02
CA SER A 27 -10.98 -4.48 -2.17
C SER A 27 -10.30 -4.17 -0.82
N ALA A 28 -9.35 -3.24 -0.78
CA ALA A 28 -8.77 -2.79 0.48
C ALA A 28 -9.80 -2.03 1.32
N LEU A 29 -10.61 -1.17 0.71
CA LEU A 29 -11.66 -0.41 1.40
C LEU A 29 -12.72 -1.34 2.02
N ASP A 30 -13.07 -2.43 1.35
CA ASP A 30 -13.99 -3.44 1.88
C ASP A 30 -13.44 -4.10 3.17
N ILE A 31 -12.15 -4.46 3.17
CA ILE A 31 -11.49 -5.03 4.36
C ILE A 31 -11.34 -4.01 5.50
N LEU A 32 -11.10 -2.74 5.16
CA LEU A 32 -10.92 -1.64 6.13
C LEU A 32 -12.25 -0.99 6.55
N GLN A 33 -13.39 -1.59 6.25
CA GLN A 33 -14.69 -1.10 6.71
C GLN A 33 -14.71 -0.87 8.22
N GLY A 34 -15.29 0.26 8.63
CA GLY A 34 -15.31 0.68 10.03
C GLY A 34 -14.09 1.47 10.48
N HIS A 35 -13.07 1.66 9.63
CA HIS A 35 -11.91 2.53 9.88
C HIS A 35 -11.96 3.82 9.03
N LYS A 36 -11.12 4.82 9.37
CA LYS A 36 -10.97 6.02 8.52
C LYS A 36 -9.95 5.74 7.43
N VAL A 37 -10.29 6.01 6.17
CA VAL A 37 -9.38 5.78 5.04
C VAL A 37 -9.38 6.99 4.10
N ASP A 38 -8.21 7.59 3.89
CA ASP A 38 -8.00 8.63 2.89
C ASP A 38 -7.30 8.04 1.66
N VAL A 39 -7.80 8.29 0.44
CA VAL A 39 -7.22 7.76 -0.81
C VAL A 39 -6.56 8.88 -1.62
N PHE A 40 -5.30 8.69 -1.98
CA PHE A 40 -4.47 9.64 -2.73
C PHE A 40 -4.00 9.02 -4.03
N TRP A 41 -4.47 9.57 -5.15
CA TRP A 41 -4.06 9.16 -6.48
C TRP A 41 -2.82 9.94 -6.91
N VAL A 42 -1.80 9.22 -7.39
CA VAL A 42 -0.59 9.78 -7.99
C VAL A 42 -0.47 9.36 -9.46
N PRO A 43 0.32 10.03 -10.31
CA PRO A 43 0.42 9.72 -11.73
C PRO A 43 0.91 8.28 -12.00
N GLY A 44 2.04 7.89 -11.42
CA GLY A 44 2.63 6.57 -11.58
C GLY A 44 3.16 5.97 -10.27
N ALA A 45 3.70 4.76 -10.36
CA ALA A 45 4.27 4.06 -9.21
C ALA A 45 5.47 4.79 -8.58
N PHE A 46 6.21 5.55 -9.39
CA PHE A 46 7.42 6.26 -8.98
C PHE A 46 7.14 7.46 -8.06
N GLU A 47 5.93 8.02 -8.11
CA GLU A 47 5.49 9.11 -7.22
C GLU A 47 4.93 8.59 -5.89
N ILE A 48 4.66 7.29 -5.77
CA ILE A 48 4.10 6.68 -4.54
C ILE A 48 4.99 6.96 -3.31
N PRO A 49 6.32 6.73 -3.35
CA PRO A 49 7.16 6.97 -2.17
C PRO A 49 7.17 8.43 -1.71
N LEU A 50 7.21 9.39 -2.65
CA LEU A 50 7.18 10.81 -2.29
C LEU A 50 5.87 11.18 -1.58
N GLN A 51 4.74 10.70 -2.10
CA GLN A 51 3.45 10.95 -1.48
C GLN A 51 3.32 10.24 -0.13
N ALA A 52 3.78 8.99 -0.02
CA ALA A 52 3.82 8.25 1.24
C ALA A 52 4.66 8.98 2.31
N GLN A 53 5.85 9.47 1.95
CA GLN A 53 6.71 10.25 2.84
C GLN A 53 6.02 11.53 3.35
N ARG A 54 5.31 12.25 2.46
CA ARG A 54 4.56 13.45 2.85
C ARG A 54 3.44 13.14 3.83
N LEU A 55 2.76 12.01 3.67
CA LEU A 55 1.69 11.57 4.57
C LEU A 55 2.24 11.05 5.90
N ALA A 56 3.34 10.31 5.88
CA ALA A 56 4.01 9.83 7.09
C ALA A 56 4.41 10.98 8.02
N ARG A 57 4.96 12.07 7.45
CA ARG A 57 5.33 13.29 8.20
C ARG A 57 4.16 14.00 8.87
N LYS A 58 2.93 13.76 8.44
CA LYS A 58 1.75 14.34 9.11
C LYS A 58 1.47 13.70 10.46
N LYS A 59 1.95 12.47 10.72
CA LYS A 59 1.73 11.72 11.98
C LYS A 59 0.26 11.61 12.40
N ILE A 60 -0.64 11.49 11.43
CA ILE A 60 -2.08 11.31 11.65
C ILE A 60 -2.60 9.95 11.17
N TYR A 61 -1.76 9.17 10.50
CA TYR A 61 -2.10 7.86 9.96
C TYR A 61 -1.40 6.80 10.80
N ASP A 62 -2.11 5.72 11.09
CA ASP A 62 -1.56 4.54 11.77
C ASP A 62 -0.84 3.64 10.77
N CYS A 63 -1.27 3.63 9.50
CA CYS A 63 -0.64 2.84 8.45
C CYS A 63 -0.88 3.45 7.05
N ILE A 64 0.09 3.26 6.15
CA ILE A 64 -0.02 3.68 4.74
C ILE A 64 0.06 2.45 3.83
N LEU A 65 -0.93 2.27 2.97
CA LEU A 65 -0.94 1.25 1.93
C LEU A 65 -0.55 1.87 0.59
N CYS A 66 0.40 1.24 -0.10
CA CYS A 66 0.99 1.73 -1.34
C CYS A 66 0.66 0.78 -2.50
N PHE A 67 -0.21 1.19 -3.41
CA PHE A 67 -0.71 0.36 -4.52
C PHE A 67 -0.19 0.84 -5.88
N GLY A 68 0.40 -0.06 -6.65
CA GLY A 68 0.82 0.24 -8.01
C GLY A 68 0.92 -1.00 -8.87
N ILE A 69 0.92 -0.81 -10.18
CA ILE A 69 1.26 -1.86 -11.15
C ILE A 69 2.35 -1.35 -12.05
N VAL A 70 3.41 -2.14 -12.19
CA VAL A 70 4.52 -1.90 -13.10
C VAL A 70 4.61 -3.10 -14.05
N TRP A 71 4.33 -2.86 -15.33
CA TRP A 71 4.50 -3.86 -16.37
C TRP A 71 5.98 -4.01 -16.74
N GLN A 72 6.47 -5.24 -16.72
CA GLN A 72 7.78 -5.59 -17.22
C GLN A 72 7.83 -5.43 -18.74
N GLY A 73 8.70 -4.55 -19.20
CA GLY A 73 8.94 -4.29 -20.61
C GLY A 73 10.19 -4.99 -21.14
N LYS A 74 10.70 -4.48 -22.26
CA LYS A 74 11.95 -4.96 -22.87
C LYS A 74 13.21 -4.29 -22.30
N THR A 75 13.05 -3.25 -21.49
CA THR A 75 14.15 -2.45 -20.92
C THR A 75 14.20 -2.61 -19.41
N ALA A 76 15.32 -2.20 -18.80
CA ALA A 76 15.50 -2.22 -17.35
C ALA A 76 14.59 -1.23 -16.59
N HIS A 77 13.87 -0.35 -17.29
CA HIS A 77 13.07 0.73 -16.70
C HIS A 77 12.07 0.26 -15.63
N ALA A 78 11.37 -0.85 -15.88
CA ALA A 78 10.42 -1.41 -14.92
C ALA A 78 11.12 -1.88 -13.64
N ALA A 79 12.28 -2.53 -13.77
CA ALA A 79 13.05 -3.03 -12.64
C ALA A 79 13.65 -1.86 -11.82
N GLU A 80 14.14 -0.82 -12.48
CA GLU A 80 14.64 0.41 -11.85
C GLU A 80 13.54 1.09 -11.01
N ILE A 81 12.33 1.24 -11.57
CA ILE A 81 11.17 1.80 -10.84
C ILE A 81 10.84 0.95 -9.62
N LEU A 82 10.71 -0.37 -9.81
CA LEU A 82 10.34 -1.28 -8.72
C LEU A 82 11.37 -1.26 -7.58
N ARG A 83 12.66 -1.26 -7.91
CA ARG A 83 13.75 -1.16 -6.93
C ARG A 83 13.66 0.15 -6.16
N ALA A 84 13.59 1.28 -6.87
CA ALA A 84 13.50 2.60 -6.26
C ALA A 84 12.27 2.74 -5.33
N CYS A 85 11.11 2.23 -5.75
CA CYS A 85 9.91 2.25 -4.91
C CYS A 85 10.06 1.35 -3.68
N THR A 86 10.59 0.13 -3.84
CA THR A 86 10.78 -0.82 -2.74
C THR A 86 11.72 -0.24 -1.68
N ASP A 87 12.89 0.25 -2.10
CA ASP A 87 13.91 0.79 -1.21
C ASP A 87 13.42 2.03 -0.47
N ALA A 88 12.76 2.94 -1.20
CA ALA A 88 12.23 4.16 -0.62
C ALA A 88 11.10 3.90 0.39
N LEU A 89 10.16 3.00 0.08
CA LEU A 89 9.05 2.69 0.98
C LEU A 89 9.50 1.99 2.25
N MET A 90 10.48 1.09 2.16
CA MET A 90 11.12 0.48 3.33
C MET A 90 11.76 1.56 4.22
N ARG A 91 12.59 2.44 3.63
CA ARG A 91 13.23 3.54 4.35
C ARG A 91 12.20 4.45 5.02
N ILE A 92 11.14 4.85 4.30
CA ILE A 92 10.08 5.72 4.85
C ILE A 92 9.45 5.10 6.10
N GLY A 93 9.15 3.80 6.08
CA GLY A 93 8.57 3.12 7.24
C GLY A 93 9.49 3.14 8.45
N LEU A 94 10.77 2.81 8.25
CA LEU A 94 11.78 2.80 9.31
C LEU A 94 12.04 4.21 9.88
N GLU A 95 12.14 5.23 9.03
CA GLU A 95 12.43 6.61 9.46
C GLU A 95 11.27 7.27 10.22
N ASN A 96 10.03 6.83 9.97
CA ASN A 96 8.84 7.45 10.54
C ASN A 96 8.19 6.59 11.63
N ASP A 97 8.75 5.41 11.94
CA ASP A 97 8.15 4.40 12.83
C ASP A 97 6.67 4.13 12.45
N LEU A 98 6.45 3.89 11.16
CA LEU A 98 5.12 3.82 10.56
C LEU A 98 5.01 2.63 9.60
N PRO A 99 4.05 1.71 9.80
CA PRO A 99 3.80 0.63 8.86
C PRO A 99 3.48 1.13 7.45
N ILE A 100 4.32 0.74 6.49
CA ILE A 100 4.11 0.96 5.05
C ILE A 100 3.84 -0.38 4.38
N ILE A 101 2.61 -0.60 3.93
CA ILE A 101 2.23 -1.80 3.19
C ILE A 101 2.59 -1.61 1.72
N HIS A 102 3.57 -2.40 1.25
CA HIS A 102 4.11 -2.30 -0.09
C HIS A 102 3.44 -3.29 -1.05
N GLU A 103 2.60 -2.77 -1.93
CA GLU A 103 1.86 -3.53 -2.95
C GLU A 103 1.99 -2.86 -4.32
N VAL A 104 3.22 -2.47 -4.67
CA VAL A 104 3.62 -2.06 -6.02
C VAL A 104 4.04 -3.31 -6.79
N LEU A 105 3.15 -3.79 -7.65
CA LEU A 105 3.23 -5.11 -8.25
C LEU A 105 4.04 -5.11 -9.54
N SER A 106 5.01 -6.03 -9.62
CA SER A 106 5.66 -6.40 -10.88
C SER A 106 4.79 -7.37 -11.67
N ILE A 107 4.34 -6.96 -12.85
CA ILE A 107 3.43 -7.73 -13.70
C ILE A 107 4.07 -8.00 -15.08
N ARG A 108 3.91 -9.20 -15.61
CA ARG A 108 4.38 -9.60 -16.96
C ARG A 108 3.24 -9.87 -17.93
N THR A 109 2.05 -10.23 -17.43
CA THR A 109 0.91 -10.61 -18.26
C THR A 109 -0.39 -10.03 -17.73
N GLN A 110 -1.37 -9.89 -18.61
CA GLN A 110 -2.71 -9.46 -18.23
C GLN A 110 -3.39 -10.45 -17.27
N SER A 111 -3.16 -11.75 -17.45
CA SER A 111 -3.69 -12.79 -16.56
C SER A 111 -3.14 -12.65 -15.14
N GLN A 112 -1.85 -12.33 -15.01
CA GLN A 112 -1.22 -12.05 -13.73
C GLN A 112 -1.82 -10.79 -13.10
N ALA A 113 -2.03 -9.71 -13.87
CA ALA A 113 -2.67 -8.49 -13.39
C ALA A 113 -4.05 -8.79 -12.80
N LYS A 114 -4.91 -9.48 -13.56
CA LYS A 114 -6.25 -9.87 -13.11
C LYS A 114 -6.22 -10.77 -11.87
N ALA A 115 -5.34 -11.78 -11.85
CA ALA A 115 -5.22 -12.68 -10.70
C ALA A 115 -4.84 -11.93 -9.41
N ARG A 116 -4.01 -10.89 -9.52
CA ARG A 116 -3.50 -10.11 -8.39
C ARG A 116 -4.35 -8.92 -7.99
N THR A 117 -5.34 -8.52 -8.79
CA THR A 117 -6.21 -7.37 -8.44
C THR A 117 -7.70 -7.68 -8.42
N MET A 118 -8.12 -8.81 -9.00
CA MET A 118 -9.54 -9.20 -9.13
C MET A 118 -9.78 -10.67 -8.78
N GLY A 119 -8.73 -11.45 -8.57
CA GLY A 119 -8.80 -12.89 -8.29
C GLY A 119 -8.76 -13.21 -6.79
N LYS A 120 -8.62 -14.51 -6.49
CA LYS A 120 -8.45 -15.00 -5.11
C LYS A 120 -7.16 -14.49 -4.44
N LEU A 121 -6.16 -14.12 -5.23
CA LEU A 121 -4.85 -13.61 -4.78
C LEU A 121 -4.79 -12.07 -4.86
N ASN A 122 -5.92 -11.41 -4.60
CA ASN A 122 -6.02 -9.96 -4.71
C ASN A 122 -5.16 -9.28 -3.63
N ARG A 123 -4.14 -8.55 -4.10
CA ARG A 123 -3.15 -7.88 -3.25
C ARG A 123 -3.70 -6.68 -2.50
N GLY A 124 -4.85 -6.14 -2.91
CA GLY A 124 -5.57 -5.12 -2.13
C GLY A 124 -6.17 -5.72 -0.86
N ILE A 125 -6.75 -6.93 -0.96
CA ILE A 125 -7.27 -7.68 0.19
C ILE A 125 -6.12 -8.07 1.12
N GLU A 126 -5.07 -8.68 0.57
CA GLU A 126 -3.92 -9.11 1.36
C GLU A 126 -3.25 -7.92 2.05
N GLY A 127 -2.98 -6.84 1.31
CA GLY A 127 -2.38 -5.63 1.88
C GLY A 127 -3.22 -5.01 3.00
N ALA A 128 -4.54 -4.94 2.84
CA ALA A 128 -5.42 -4.43 3.90
C ALA A 128 -5.47 -5.33 5.14
N LYS A 129 -5.45 -6.66 4.96
CA LYS A 129 -5.36 -7.60 6.08
C LYS A 129 -4.04 -7.47 6.82
N THR A 130 -2.93 -7.37 6.08
CA THR A 130 -1.60 -7.14 6.66
C THR A 130 -1.54 -5.82 7.41
N ALA A 131 -2.18 -4.74 6.91
CA ALA A 131 -2.26 -3.47 7.61
C ALA A 131 -2.90 -3.61 8.99
N LEU A 132 -4.03 -4.32 9.07
CA LEU A 132 -4.73 -4.58 10.33
C LEU A 132 -3.90 -5.47 11.27
N GLU A 133 -3.25 -6.51 10.72
CA GLU A 133 -2.45 -7.45 11.50
C GLU A 133 -1.22 -6.78 12.12
N VAL A 134 -0.49 -5.98 11.34
CA VAL A 134 0.68 -5.23 11.84
C VAL A 134 0.29 -4.24 12.93
N LEU A 135 -0.85 -3.55 12.80
CA LEU A 135 -1.36 -2.65 13.86
C LEU A 135 -1.85 -3.40 15.09
N SER A 136 -2.17 -4.69 14.97
CA SER A 136 -2.54 -5.54 16.11
C SER A 136 -1.35 -6.17 16.82
N LEU A 137 -0.14 -6.07 16.25
CA LEU A 137 1.07 -6.49 16.93
C LEU A 137 1.21 -5.65 18.19
N LYS A 138 1.04 -6.30 19.34
CA LYS A 138 1.37 -5.72 20.64
C LYS A 138 2.88 -5.57 20.68
N PHE A 139 3.39 -4.42 20.29
CA PHE A 139 4.71 -4.01 20.72
C PHE A 139 4.53 -3.56 22.17
N ASP A 140 4.84 -4.45 23.11
CA ASP A 140 4.95 -4.12 24.53
C ASP A 140 6.05 -3.06 24.69
N ASN A 141 5.68 -1.79 24.55
CA ASN A 141 6.54 -0.65 24.91
C ASN A 141 6.44 -0.34 26.42
N THR A 142 6.09 -1.33 27.24
CA THR A 142 6.41 -1.32 28.66
C THR A 142 7.83 -1.84 28.82
N GLU A 143 8.79 -0.91 28.67
CA GLU A 143 10.11 -0.84 29.33
C GLU A 143 11.10 -0.11 28.42
N ALA A 144 11.10 1.22 28.53
CA ALA A 144 12.28 2.07 28.36
C ALA A 144 12.17 3.27 29.32
#